data_AF-A0A8T5M8Z2-F1
#
_entry.id   AF-A0A8T5M8Z2-F1
#
_cell.length_a   1.000
_cell.length_b   1.000
_cell.length_c   1.000
_cell.angle_alpha   90.00
_cell.angle_beta   90.00
_cell.angle_gamma   90.00
#
_symmetry.space_group_name_H-M   'P 1'
#
loop_
_entity.id
_entity.type
_entity.pdbx_description
1 polymer ?
#
loop_
_entity_poly.entity_id
_entity_poly.type
_entity_poly.pdbx_seq_one_letter_code
_entity_poly.pdbx_strand_id
1 'polypeptide(L)'
;MQQRDLDYVIEAHRDRSVKPSKAFRKWDGKTSYHIHPIWCATMITTETSLPEEIREDGVQVLLYHDVLEDTHRNLPDWLSYRVKTLIGEMTFQGGSSQEMQEIWEKSPEVRLYKLYDKVSNLLDNSWMNYEKRRTYSDYTKRLCQDVEQNYGELNITKIARGVV
;
A
#
# COMPACT_ATOMS: atom_id res chain seq x y z
N MET A 1 -7.70 12.42 6.55
CA MET A 1 -8.65 11.50 5.86
C MET A 1 -10.06 12.01 6.09
N GLN A 2 -10.83 12.29 5.04
CA GLN A 2 -12.21 12.75 5.15
C GLN A 2 -13.19 11.59 4.91
N GLN A 3 -14.43 11.71 5.39
CA GLN A 3 -15.47 10.68 5.18
C GLN A 3 -15.66 10.35 3.69
N ARG A 4 -15.63 11.38 2.83
CA ARG A 4 -15.73 11.20 1.37
C ARG A 4 -14.66 10.29 0.78
N ASP A 5 -13.46 10.28 1.37
CA ASP A 5 -12.34 9.49 0.87
C ASP A 5 -12.58 8.00 1.19
N LEU A 6 -13.06 7.73 2.40
CA LEU A 6 -13.45 6.40 2.84
C LEU A 6 -14.61 5.85 2.02
N ASP A 7 -15.68 6.63 1.84
CA ASP A 7 -16.85 6.22 1.07
C ASP A 7 -16.46 5.86 -0.37
N TYR A 8 -15.60 6.66 -0.99
CA TYR A 8 -15.11 6.40 -2.34
C TYR A 8 -14.35 5.08 -2.45
N VAL A 9 -13.39 4.83 -1.55
CA VAL A 9 -12.54 3.63 -1.61
C VAL A 9 -13.32 2.38 -1.24
N ILE A 10 -14.25 2.47 -0.28
CA ILE A 10 -15.17 1.39 0.06
C ILE A 10 -16.02 1.03 -1.16
N GLU A 11 -16.64 2.01 -1.81
CA GLU A 11 -17.48 1.77 -3.00
C GLU A 11 -16.64 1.21 -4.17
N ALA A 12 -15.45 1.77 -4.40
CA ALA A 12 -14.57 1.34 -5.50
C ALA A 12 -14.19 -0.14 -5.37
N HIS A 13 -13.73 -0.57 -4.19
CA HIS A 13 -13.34 -1.96 -3.99
C HIS A 13 -14.51 -2.92 -3.80
N ARG A 14 -15.64 -2.48 -3.23
CA ARG A 14 -16.81 -3.35 -3.01
C ARG A 14 -17.61 -3.57 -4.29
N ASP A 15 -17.89 -2.48 -5.01
CA ASP A 15 -18.91 -2.49 -6.07
C ASP A 15 -18.29 -2.38 -7.47
N ARG A 16 -17.00 -2.01 -7.58
CA ARG A 16 -16.32 -1.73 -8.86
C ARG A 16 -15.00 -2.47 -9.04
N SER A 17 -14.75 -3.52 -8.25
CA SER A 17 -13.55 -4.35 -8.40
C SER A 17 -13.47 -4.98 -9.80
N VAL A 18 -12.27 -5.04 -10.39
CA VAL A 18 -12.05 -5.64 -11.73
C VAL A 18 -12.39 -7.13 -11.81
N LYS A 19 -12.38 -7.81 -10.66
CA LYS A 19 -12.77 -9.22 -10.49
C LYS A 19 -13.51 -9.35 -9.16
N PRO A 20 -14.55 -10.20 -9.04
CA PRO A 20 -15.25 -10.41 -7.77
C PRO A 20 -14.33 -10.80 -6.61
N SER A 21 -13.27 -11.56 -6.87
CA SER A 21 -12.29 -11.96 -5.84
C SER A 21 -11.40 -10.80 -5.34
N LYS A 22 -11.30 -9.70 -6.09
CA LYS A 22 -10.55 -8.49 -5.69
C LYS A 22 -11.33 -7.61 -4.70
N ALA A 23 -12.63 -7.84 -4.54
CA ALA A 23 -13.42 -7.18 -3.49
C ALA A 23 -13.10 -7.71 -2.08
N PHE A 24 -12.34 -8.80 -1.96
CA PHE A 24 -12.05 -9.49 -0.70
C PHE A 24 -10.56 -9.74 -0.49
N ARG A 25 -10.16 -9.90 0.78
CA ARG A 25 -8.80 -10.32 1.17
C ARG A 25 -8.58 -11.78 0.77
N LYS A 26 -7.34 -12.10 0.37
CA LYS A 26 -6.98 -13.42 -0.19
C LYS A 26 -6.98 -14.57 0.82
N TRP A 27 -6.79 -14.27 2.11
CA TRP A 27 -6.63 -15.27 3.17
C TRP A 27 -7.93 -15.95 3.57
N ASP A 28 -9.09 -15.30 3.42
CA ASP A 28 -10.40 -15.90 3.68
C ASP A 28 -11.40 -15.80 2.51
N GLY A 29 -11.16 -14.90 1.54
CA GLY A 29 -12.10 -14.61 0.47
C GLY A 29 -13.43 -14.00 0.96
N LYS A 30 -13.47 -13.44 2.18
CA LYS A 30 -14.70 -12.93 2.83
C LYS A 30 -14.53 -11.54 3.41
N THR A 31 -13.37 -11.24 3.98
CA THR A 31 -13.09 -9.93 4.55
C THR A 31 -12.95 -8.91 3.43
N SER A 32 -13.65 -7.78 3.52
CA SER A 32 -13.66 -6.78 2.44
C SER A 32 -12.27 -6.17 2.19
N TYR A 33 -11.89 -5.99 0.93
CA TYR A 33 -10.53 -5.55 0.58
C TYR A 33 -10.19 -4.16 1.10
N HIS A 34 -11.17 -3.23 1.14
CA HIS A 34 -10.95 -1.83 1.54
C HIS A 34 -10.34 -1.68 2.95
N ILE A 35 -10.40 -2.70 3.82
CA ILE A 35 -9.71 -2.63 5.11
C ILE A 35 -8.19 -2.50 4.97
N HIS A 36 -7.61 -3.00 3.88
CA HIS A 36 -6.17 -2.97 3.61
C HIS A 36 -5.66 -1.54 3.36
N PRO A 37 -6.16 -0.80 2.35
CA PRO A 37 -5.75 0.58 2.15
C PRO A 37 -6.11 1.48 3.34
N ILE A 38 -7.24 1.21 4.05
CA ILE A 38 -7.58 1.94 5.29
C ILE A 38 -6.54 1.70 6.39
N TRP A 39 -6.10 0.45 6.58
CA TRP A 39 -5.04 0.14 7.53
C TRP A 39 -3.75 0.87 7.18
N CYS A 40 -3.30 0.79 5.93
CA CYS A 40 -2.08 1.46 5.48
C CYS A 40 -2.13 2.97 5.73
N ALA A 41 -3.23 3.61 5.32
CA ALA A 41 -3.45 5.03 5.50
C ALA A 41 -3.57 5.44 6.97
N THR A 42 -4.11 4.58 7.83
CA THR A 42 -4.16 4.84 9.28
C THR A 42 -2.78 4.72 9.90
N MET A 43 -1.99 3.71 9.53
CA MET A 43 -0.70 3.44 10.16
C MET A 43 0.32 4.57 9.93
N ILE A 44 0.36 5.17 8.74
CA ILE A 44 1.30 6.26 8.46
C ILE A 44 1.05 7.51 9.32
N THR A 45 -0.20 7.73 9.77
CA THR A 45 -0.51 8.86 10.67
C THR A 45 0.21 8.78 12.00
N THR A 46 0.64 7.57 12.40
CA THR A 46 1.32 7.31 13.67
C THR A 46 2.81 7.67 13.64
N GLU A 47 3.37 7.99 12.48
CA GLU A 47 4.81 8.27 12.32
C GLU A 47 5.19 9.69 12.74
N THR A 48 5.26 9.93 14.04
CA THR A 48 5.58 11.27 14.58
C THR A 48 6.92 11.87 14.13
N SER A 49 7.87 11.05 13.66
CA SER A 49 9.17 11.49 13.14
C SER A 49 9.19 11.79 11.64
N LEU A 50 8.15 11.42 10.89
CA LEU A 50 8.07 11.63 9.45
C LEU A 50 7.56 13.06 9.15
N PRO A 51 8.12 13.76 8.14
CA PRO A 51 7.62 15.08 7.75
C PRO A 51 6.11 15.08 7.51
N GLU A 52 5.44 16.14 7.98
CA GLU A 52 3.98 16.26 7.93
C GLU A 52 3.44 16.13 6.51
N GLU A 53 4.05 16.80 5.53
CA GLU A 53 3.66 16.70 4.12
C GLU A 53 3.67 15.25 3.61
N ILE A 54 4.73 14.48 3.90
CA ILE A 54 4.84 13.07 3.50
C ILE A 54 3.76 12.22 4.18
N ARG A 55 3.40 12.54 5.43
CA ARG A 55 2.31 11.85 6.15
C ARG A 55 0.95 12.18 5.55
N GLU A 56 0.66 13.45 5.33
CA GLU A 56 -0.64 13.91 4.83
C GLU A 56 -0.91 13.40 3.41
N ASP A 57 0.08 13.55 2.50
CA ASP A 57 0.00 12.97 1.17
C ASP A 57 -0.06 11.44 1.27
N GLY A 58 0.75 10.85 2.13
CA GLY A 58 0.83 9.40 2.32
C GLY A 58 -0.48 8.77 2.80
N VAL A 59 -1.27 9.47 3.62
CA VAL A 59 -2.63 9.03 3.97
C VAL A 59 -3.49 8.86 2.72
N GLN A 60 -3.47 9.83 1.81
CA GLN A 60 -4.25 9.73 0.58
C GLN A 60 -3.64 8.72 -0.40
N VAL A 61 -2.32 8.73 -0.59
CA VAL A 61 -1.65 7.78 -1.50
C VAL A 61 -1.95 6.35 -1.07
N LEU A 62 -1.76 6.00 0.20
CA LEU A 62 -2.03 4.65 0.71
C LEU A 62 -3.50 4.27 0.70
N LEU A 63 -4.41 5.23 0.91
CA LEU A 63 -5.84 4.95 0.85
C LEU A 63 -6.30 4.62 -0.57
N TYR A 64 -5.67 5.22 -1.59
CA TYR A 64 -6.08 5.09 -2.99
C TYR A 64 -5.15 4.22 -3.86
N HIS A 65 -4.03 3.71 -3.32
CA HIS A 65 -2.96 3.12 -4.13
C HIS A 65 -3.40 1.95 -5.04
N ASP A 66 -4.38 1.16 -4.59
CA ASP A 66 -4.89 0.01 -5.35
C ASP A 66 -6.10 0.35 -6.23
N VAL A 67 -6.64 1.57 -6.20
CA VAL A 67 -7.86 1.92 -6.94
C VAL A 67 -7.66 1.71 -8.45
N LEU A 68 -6.52 2.15 -8.98
CA LEU A 68 -6.21 2.02 -10.40
C LEU A 68 -5.85 0.59 -10.83
N GLU A 69 -5.32 -0.23 -9.92
CA GLU A 69 -4.93 -1.62 -10.20
C GLU A 69 -6.13 -2.58 -10.09
N ASP A 70 -6.98 -2.37 -9.08
CA ASP A 70 -7.95 -3.38 -8.64
C ASP A 70 -9.40 -3.01 -8.90
N THR A 71 -9.68 -1.82 -9.44
CA THR A 71 -11.04 -1.36 -9.71
C THR A 71 -11.20 -0.77 -11.11
N HIS A 72 -12.45 -0.60 -11.54
CA HIS A 72 -12.80 0.13 -12.76
C HIS A 72 -12.94 1.65 -12.53
N ARG A 73 -12.59 2.17 -11.35
CA ARG A 73 -12.68 3.59 -11.01
C ARG A 73 -11.39 4.32 -11.37
N ASN A 74 -11.53 5.57 -11.79
CA ASN A 74 -10.42 6.51 -11.89
C ASN A 74 -10.11 7.13 -10.51
N LEU A 75 -9.03 7.91 -10.41
CA LEU A 75 -8.79 8.73 -9.23
C LEU A 75 -9.73 9.95 -9.20
N PRO A 76 -10.30 10.32 -8.04
CA PRO A 76 -11.23 11.43 -7.96
C PRO A 76 -10.54 12.79 -8.17
N ASP A 77 -11.33 13.78 -8.61
CA ASP A 77 -10.82 15.11 -8.99
C ASP A 77 -10.33 15.95 -7.82
N TRP A 78 -10.78 15.66 -6.60
CA TRP A 78 -10.36 16.38 -5.40
C TRP A 78 -8.97 16.00 -4.87
N LEU A 79 -8.34 14.95 -5.42
CA LEU A 79 -6.95 14.63 -5.08
C LEU A 79 -6.02 15.61 -5.78
N SER A 80 -4.99 16.05 -5.06
CA SER A 80 -3.95 16.92 -5.61
C SER A 80 -3.20 16.22 -6.74
N TYR A 81 -2.60 17.02 -7.64
CA TYR A 81 -1.78 16.48 -8.73
C TYR A 81 -0.65 15.60 -8.20
N ARG A 82 0.04 16.05 -7.14
CA ARG A 82 1.13 15.32 -6.48
C ARG A 82 0.67 13.95 -5.97
N VAL A 83 -0.45 13.88 -5.25
CA VAL A 83 -1.01 12.62 -4.75
C VAL A 83 -1.38 11.68 -5.90
N LYS A 84 -2.00 12.20 -6.97
CA LYS A 84 -2.30 11.39 -8.17
C LYS A 84 -1.03 10.83 -8.82
N THR A 85 0.03 11.61 -8.91
CA THR A 85 1.33 11.15 -9.43
C THR A 85 1.92 10.04 -8.58
N LEU A 86 1.94 10.20 -7.25
CA LEU A 86 2.46 9.19 -6.31
C LEU A 86 1.65 7.88 -6.36
N ILE A 87 0.32 7.96 -6.50
CA ILE A 87 -0.53 6.78 -6.71
C ILE A 87 -0.20 6.10 -8.05
N GLY A 88 0.03 6.88 -9.11
CA GLY A 88 0.48 6.35 -10.40
C GLY A 88 1.81 5.61 -10.29
N GLU A 89 2.78 6.13 -9.54
CA GLU A 89 4.07 5.48 -9.30
C GLU A 89 3.97 4.21 -8.43
N MET A 90 2.91 4.08 -7.63
CA MET A 90 2.58 2.91 -6.82
C MET A 90 1.88 1.79 -7.60
N THR A 91 1.38 2.07 -8.82
CA THR A 91 0.53 1.18 -9.62
C THR A 91 1.36 0.38 -10.62
N PHE A 92 1.26 -0.96 -10.60
CA PHE A 92 2.05 -1.84 -11.48
C PHE A 92 1.17 -2.84 -12.22
N GLN A 93 0.88 -2.58 -13.50
CA GLN A 93 -0.02 -3.42 -14.31
C GLN A 93 0.51 -4.85 -14.55
N GLY A 94 1.83 -5.04 -14.57
CA GLY A 94 2.50 -6.35 -14.61
C GLY A 94 2.52 -7.09 -13.27
N GLY A 95 1.90 -6.50 -12.24
CA GLY A 95 1.79 -7.07 -10.90
C GLY A 95 3.12 -7.17 -10.16
N SER A 96 3.17 -8.11 -9.20
CA SER A 96 4.26 -8.23 -8.22
C SER A 96 5.66 -8.41 -8.83
N SER A 97 5.79 -9.06 -9.99
CA SER A 97 7.09 -9.29 -10.62
C SER A 97 7.67 -8.00 -11.22
N GLN A 98 6.83 -7.20 -11.88
CA GLN A 98 7.22 -5.89 -12.41
C GLN A 98 7.56 -4.94 -11.26
N GLU A 99 6.71 -4.91 -10.24
CA GLU A 99 6.92 -4.06 -9.06
C GLU A 99 8.28 -4.30 -8.41
N MET A 100 8.63 -5.56 -8.13
CA MET A 100 9.89 -5.90 -7.43
C MET A 100 11.15 -5.47 -8.19
N GLN A 101 11.03 -5.20 -9.49
CA GLN A 101 12.13 -4.69 -10.34
C GLN A 101 12.12 -3.16 -10.41
N GLU A 102 10.97 -2.57 -10.73
CA GLU A 102 10.86 -1.14 -11.05
C GLU A 102 10.75 -0.22 -9.83
N ILE A 103 10.34 -0.75 -8.67
CA ILE A 103 10.15 0.07 -7.46
C ILE A 103 11.41 0.83 -7.04
N TRP A 104 12.59 0.27 -7.33
CA TRP A 104 13.88 0.83 -6.96
C TRP A 104 14.25 2.08 -7.76
N GLU A 105 13.60 2.30 -8.90
CA GLU A 105 13.74 3.49 -9.73
C GLU A 105 12.79 4.61 -9.29
N LYS A 106 11.81 4.30 -8.42
CA LYS A 106 10.87 5.28 -7.87
C LYS A 106 11.49 6.07 -6.73
N SER A 107 10.86 7.20 -6.39
CA SER A 107 11.29 8.06 -5.29
C SER A 107 11.32 7.31 -3.95
N PRO A 108 12.18 7.70 -2.98
CA PRO A 108 12.19 7.10 -1.65
C PRO A 108 10.83 7.13 -0.96
N GLU A 109 10.00 8.14 -1.25
CA GLU A 109 8.63 8.29 -0.73
C GLU A 109 7.69 7.19 -1.25
N VAL A 110 7.74 6.85 -2.54
CA VAL A 110 6.97 5.72 -3.08
C VAL A 110 7.44 4.40 -2.50
N ARG A 111 8.76 4.23 -2.28
CA ARG A 111 9.30 3.02 -1.63
C ARG A 111 8.86 2.91 -0.17
N LEU A 112 8.77 4.04 0.54
CA LEU A 112 8.15 4.12 1.86
C LEU A 112 6.70 3.65 1.83
N TYR A 113 5.86 4.20 0.95
CA TYR A 113 4.46 3.78 0.85
C TYR A 113 4.31 2.32 0.45
N LYS A 114 5.20 1.82 -0.41
CA LYS A 114 5.22 0.40 -0.78
C LYS A 114 5.56 -0.51 0.40
N LEU A 115 6.41 -0.06 1.34
CA LEU A 115 6.66 -0.80 2.58
C LEU A 115 5.37 -1.00 3.39
N TYR A 116 4.51 0.02 3.51
CA TYR A 116 3.22 -0.11 4.20
C TYR A 116 2.32 -1.17 3.55
N ASP A 117 2.18 -1.11 2.22
CA ASP A 117 1.44 -2.12 1.44
C ASP A 117 1.98 -3.54 1.74
N LYS A 118 3.30 -3.75 1.65
CA LYS A 118 3.88 -5.08 1.86
C LYS A 118 3.78 -5.59 3.29
N VAL A 119 3.98 -4.73 4.28
CA VAL A 119 3.80 -5.09 5.69
C VAL A 119 2.36 -5.52 5.95
N SER A 120 1.37 -4.77 5.47
CA SER A 120 -0.04 -5.14 5.63
C SER A 120 -0.36 -6.48 4.97
N ASN A 121 0.21 -6.75 3.79
CA ASN A 121 0.05 -8.04 3.12
C ASN A 121 0.75 -9.21 3.84
N LEU A 122 1.86 -8.94 4.54
CA LEU A 122 2.59 -9.94 5.33
C LEU A 122 1.96 -10.24 6.70
N LEU A 123 1.26 -9.28 7.31
CA LEU A 123 0.44 -9.54 8.50
C LEU A 123 -0.63 -10.61 8.20
N ASP A 124 -1.09 -10.66 6.95
CA ASP A 124 -2.14 -11.54 6.43
C ASP A 124 -1.58 -12.74 5.62
N ASN A 125 -0.33 -13.17 5.84
CA ASN A 125 0.39 -14.04 4.89
C ASN A 125 -0.10 -15.50 4.70
N SER A 126 -1.17 -15.94 5.37
CA SER A 126 -1.62 -17.35 5.37
C SER A 126 -1.97 -17.92 4.00
N TRP A 127 -2.25 -17.05 3.02
CA TRP A 127 -2.53 -17.43 1.62
C TRP A 127 -1.26 -17.65 0.78
N MET A 128 -0.07 -17.31 1.28
CA MET A 128 1.18 -17.45 0.55
C MET A 128 1.77 -18.85 0.78
N ASN A 129 2.22 -19.50 -0.31
CA ASN A 129 3.06 -20.67 -0.17
C ASN A 129 4.47 -20.28 0.32
N TYR A 130 5.27 -21.27 0.71
CA TYR A 130 6.60 -21.05 1.30
C TYR A 130 7.53 -20.19 0.41
N GLU A 131 7.62 -20.52 -0.88
CA GLU A 131 8.48 -19.79 -1.82
C GLU A 131 8.03 -18.33 -1.98
N LYS A 132 6.73 -18.11 -2.17
CA LYS A 132 6.15 -16.77 -2.29
C LYS A 132 6.36 -15.95 -1.03
N ARG A 133 6.17 -16.56 0.14
CA ARG A 133 6.42 -15.91 1.42
C ARG A 133 7.88 -15.51 1.56
N ARG A 134 8.81 -16.40 1.21
CA ARG A 134 10.25 -16.10 1.23
C ARG A 134 10.57 -14.91 0.32
N THR A 135 10.10 -14.91 -0.93
CA THR A 135 10.30 -13.78 -1.85
C THR A 135 9.71 -12.48 -1.32
N TYR A 136 8.51 -12.52 -0.74
CA TYR A 136 7.88 -11.35 -0.12
C TYR A 136 8.64 -10.85 1.11
N SER A 137 9.10 -11.74 1.99
CA SER A 137 9.91 -11.40 3.16
C SER A 137 11.24 -10.76 2.74
N ASP A 138 11.96 -11.36 1.80
CA ASP A 138 13.25 -10.83 1.31
C ASP A 138 13.08 -9.44 0.69
N TYR A 139 12.03 -9.26 -0.12
CA TYR A 139 11.69 -7.98 -0.73
C TYR A 139 11.31 -6.92 0.31
N THR A 140 10.44 -7.26 1.26
CA THR A 140 10.01 -6.35 2.34
C THR A 140 11.18 -5.97 3.24
N LYS A 141 12.09 -6.91 3.52
CA LYS A 141 13.31 -6.64 4.27
C LYS A 141 14.21 -5.62 3.56
N ARG A 142 14.34 -5.71 2.23
CA ARG A 142 15.10 -4.73 1.43
C ARG A 142 14.43 -3.35 1.43
N LEU A 143 13.10 -3.30 1.29
CA LEU A 143 12.34 -2.04 1.41
C LEU A 143 12.51 -1.42 2.79
N CYS A 144 12.46 -2.23 3.85
CA CYS A 144 12.68 -1.80 5.22
C CYS A 144 14.04 -1.12 5.39
N GLN A 145 15.10 -1.75 4.87
CA GLN A 145 16.46 -1.19 4.93
C GLN A 145 16.58 0.14 4.15
N ASP A 146 15.99 0.22 2.96
CA ASP A 146 15.99 1.46 2.17
C ASP A 146 15.22 2.58 2.90
N VAL A 147 14.05 2.28 3.46
CA VAL A 147 13.27 3.25 4.25
C VAL A 147 14.06 3.75 5.44
N GLU A 148 14.75 2.87 6.17
CA GLU A 148 15.56 3.28 7.33
C GLU A 148 16.74 4.16 6.95
N GLN A 149 17.34 3.93 5.79
CA GLN A 149 18.41 4.79 5.27
C GLN A 149 17.92 6.19 4.91
N ASN A 150 16.69 6.32 4.42
CA ASN A 150 16.14 7.60 3.95
C ASN A 150 15.40 8.39 5.05
N TYR A 151 14.73 7.69 5.98
CA TYR A 151 13.80 8.30 6.94
C TYR A 151 14.09 7.94 8.40
N GLY A 152 15.11 7.11 8.65
CA GLY A 152 15.42 6.59 9.97
C GLY A 152 14.45 5.50 10.42
N GLU A 153 14.49 5.17 11.70
CA GLU A 153 13.62 4.14 12.26
C GLU A 153 12.19 4.68 12.45
N LEU A 154 11.23 4.02 11.79
CA LEU A 154 9.81 4.34 11.83
C LEU A 154 9.04 3.20 12.53
N ASN A 155 7.80 3.44 12.95
CA ASN A 155 6.96 2.37 13.48
C ASN A 155 6.75 1.27 12.45
N ILE A 156 6.57 1.62 11.16
CA ILE A 156 6.42 0.64 10.09
C ILE A 156 7.66 -0.25 9.91
N THR A 157 8.89 0.27 10.13
CA THR A 157 10.12 -0.53 9.98
C THR A 157 10.27 -1.52 11.15
N LYS A 158 9.82 -1.14 12.35
CA LYS A 158 9.71 -2.05 13.51
C LYS A 158 8.72 -3.18 13.24
N ILE A 159 7.54 -2.86 12.70
CA ILE A 159 6.52 -3.87 12.34
C ILE A 159 7.06 -4.77 11.23
N ALA A 160 7.68 -4.19 10.20
CA ALA A 160 8.28 -4.94 9.10
C ALA A 160 9.23 -6.02 9.62
N ARG A 161 10.15 -5.69 10.53
CA ARG A 161 11.05 -6.66 11.19
C ARG A 161 10.34 -7.78 11.93
N GLY A 162 9.15 -7.53 12.48
CA GLY A 162 8.37 -8.52 13.20
C GLY A 162 7.63 -9.51 12.29
N VAL A 163 7.41 -9.15 11.02
CA VAL A 163 6.63 -9.98 10.08
C VAL A 163 7.45 -10.63 8.97
N VAL A 164 8.69 -10.17 8.74
CA VAL A 164 9.60 -10.76 7.73
C VAL A 164 10.34 -11.99 8.21
#